data_AF-A0A7S4R176-F1
#
_entry.id   AF-A0A7S4R176-F1
#
_cell.length_a   1.000
_cell.length_b   1.000
_cell.length_c   1.000
_cell.angle_alpha   90.00
_cell.angle_beta   90.00
_cell.angle_gamma   90.00
#
_symmetry.space_group_name_H-M   'P 1'
#
loop_
_entity.id
_entity.type
_entity.pdbx_description
1 polymer ?
#
loop_
_entity_poly.entity_id
_entity_poly.type
_entity_poly.pdbx_seq_one_letter_code
_entity_poly.pdbx_strand_id
1 'polypeptide(L)'
;TDSLKEQKNEKYTTEASRIRKQLTDSLKEQNPNVLHYVSILNAEHEALKHKKNQEGDVCRLYNDAIIMSARGGYTHDAALAQERLADFHLNEIGDTKEAKYHIEGAIQRYSNWGAMGLVEHLRSKYQDVLTGSSTN
;
A
#
# COMPACT_ATOMS: atom_id res chain seq x y z
N THR A 1 -2.68 27.33 -1.94
CA THR A 1 -2.17 26.25 -1.06
C THR A 1 -2.66 24.88 -1.50
N ASP A 2 -3.90 24.75 -1.98
CA ASP A 2 -4.40 23.49 -2.58
C ASP A 2 -3.92 23.27 -4.02
N SER A 3 -3.90 24.32 -4.85
CA SER A 3 -3.40 24.25 -6.24
C SER A 3 -1.94 23.75 -6.38
N LEU A 4 -1.07 24.02 -5.40
CA LEU A 4 0.32 23.52 -5.39
C LEU A 4 0.42 22.05 -4.92
N LYS A 5 -0.48 21.61 -4.04
CA LYS A 5 -0.59 20.19 -3.63
C LYS A 5 -1.17 19.35 -4.76
N GLU A 6 -2.15 19.89 -5.45
CA GLU A 6 -2.82 19.27 -6.60
C GLU A 6 -1.86 19.12 -7.80
N GLN A 7 -1.10 20.17 -8.15
CA GLN A 7 -0.03 20.08 -9.15
C GLN A 7 1.09 19.10 -8.76
N LYS A 8 1.48 19.05 -7.48
CA LYS A 8 2.45 18.06 -6.99
C LYS A 8 1.89 16.65 -7.15
N ASN A 9 0.63 16.43 -6.77
CA ASN A 9 -0.02 15.13 -6.91
C ASN A 9 -0.08 14.70 -8.38
N GLU A 10 -0.43 15.59 -9.30
CA GLU A 10 -0.47 15.31 -10.75
C GLU A 10 0.91 14.96 -11.33
N LYS A 11 1.98 15.65 -10.88
CA LYS A 11 3.36 15.30 -11.24
C LYS A 11 3.72 13.90 -10.73
N TYR A 12 3.43 13.59 -9.48
CA TYR A 12 3.78 12.29 -8.89
C TYR A 12 2.96 11.14 -9.48
N THR A 13 1.69 11.34 -9.83
CA THR A 13 0.87 10.31 -10.50
C THR A 13 1.36 10.04 -11.92
N THR A 14 1.82 11.08 -12.64
CA THR A 14 2.43 10.95 -13.97
C THR A 14 3.74 10.16 -13.90
N GLU A 15 4.64 10.52 -12.99
CA GLU A 15 5.91 9.80 -12.81
C GLU A 15 5.70 8.35 -12.34
N ALA A 16 4.78 8.12 -11.40
CA ALA A 16 4.43 6.78 -10.96
C ALA A 16 3.92 5.91 -12.12
N SER A 17 3.09 6.48 -13.00
CA SER A 17 2.60 5.79 -14.20
C SER A 17 3.73 5.45 -15.18
N ARG A 18 4.70 6.36 -15.34
CA ARG A 18 5.88 6.15 -16.19
C ARG A 18 6.77 5.03 -15.64
N ILE A 19 7.09 5.07 -14.35
CA ILE A 19 7.93 4.06 -13.67
C ILE A 19 7.25 2.68 -13.73
N ARG A 20 5.95 2.63 -13.43
CA ARG A 20 5.16 1.39 -13.53
C ARG A 20 5.22 0.81 -14.94
N LYS A 21 5.09 1.63 -15.98
CA LYS A 21 5.20 1.16 -17.37
C LYS A 21 6.59 0.58 -17.65
N GLN A 22 7.64 1.28 -17.25
CA GLN A 22 9.03 0.80 -17.43
C GLN A 22 9.27 -0.54 -16.75
N LEU A 23 8.85 -0.70 -15.49
CA LEU A 23 9.02 -1.95 -14.75
C LEU A 23 8.19 -3.11 -15.33
N THR A 24 6.97 -2.82 -15.79
CA THR A 24 6.14 -3.81 -16.49
C THR A 24 6.78 -4.25 -17.80
N ASP A 25 7.46 -3.36 -18.52
CA ASP A 25 8.19 -3.72 -19.74
C ASP A 25 9.44 -4.56 -19.39
N SER A 26 10.19 -4.22 -18.34
CA SER A 26 11.30 -5.07 -17.83
C SER A 26 10.85 -6.45 -17.33
N LEU A 27 9.60 -6.61 -16.89
CA LEU A 27 9.05 -7.92 -16.53
C LEU A 27 8.91 -8.83 -17.76
N LYS A 28 8.61 -8.27 -18.94
CA LYS A 28 8.55 -9.03 -20.21
C LYS A 28 9.91 -9.60 -20.60
N GLU A 29 10.98 -8.99 -20.12
CA GLU A 29 12.37 -9.45 -20.26
C GLU A 29 12.73 -10.56 -19.24
N GLN A 30 11.75 -11.09 -18.50
CA GLN A 30 11.84 -12.22 -17.55
C GLN A 30 12.73 -11.98 -16.32
N ASN A 31 12.83 -10.75 -15.82
CA ASN A 31 13.46 -10.51 -14.51
C ASN A 31 12.43 -10.71 -13.38
N PRO A 32 12.47 -11.81 -12.60
CA PRO A 32 11.50 -12.05 -11.53
C PRO A 32 11.66 -11.07 -10.35
N ASN A 33 12.82 -10.41 -10.21
CA ASN A 33 13.12 -9.51 -9.09
C ASN A 33 12.40 -8.16 -9.20
N VAL A 34 11.73 -7.85 -10.32
CA VAL A 34 10.92 -6.63 -10.44
C VAL A 34 9.43 -6.89 -10.17
N LEU A 35 9.03 -8.15 -10.06
CA LEU A 35 7.63 -8.55 -10.01
C LEU A 35 6.89 -7.96 -8.80
N HIS A 36 7.52 -7.97 -7.62
CA HIS A 36 6.89 -7.45 -6.41
C HIS A 36 6.70 -5.93 -6.45
N TYR A 37 7.66 -5.19 -7.03
CA TYR A 37 7.50 -3.75 -7.28
C TYR A 37 6.33 -3.47 -8.24
N VAL A 38 6.22 -4.24 -9.32
CA VAL A 38 5.12 -4.10 -10.29
C VAL A 38 3.77 -4.40 -9.62
N SER A 39 3.69 -5.43 -8.76
CA SER A 39 2.46 -5.76 -8.03
C SER A 39 1.98 -4.61 -7.15
N ILE A 40 2.87 -3.98 -6.37
CA ILE A 40 2.52 -2.83 -5.52
C ILE A 40 2.08 -1.65 -6.38
N LEU A 41 2.83 -1.32 -7.43
CA LEU A 41 2.52 -0.18 -8.30
C LEU A 41 1.21 -0.35 -9.06
N ASN A 42 0.83 -1.58 -9.39
CA ASN A 42 -0.47 -1.86 -9.99
C ASN A 42 -1.61 -1.65 -8.97
N ALA A 43 -1.45 -2.12 -7.73
CA ALA A 43 -2.43 -1.91 -6.68
C ALA A 43 -2.63 -0.41 -6.39
N GLU A 44 -1.55 0.35 -6.26
CA GLU A 44 -1.58 1.81 -6.08
C GLU A 44 -2.24 2.54 -7.24
N HIS A 45 -1.95 2.12 -8.48
CA HIS A 45 -2.55 2.74 -9.65
C HIS A 45 -4.07 2.58 -9.68
N GLU A 46 -4.56 1.38 -9.37
CA GLU A 46 -6.00 1.14 -9.28
C GLU A 46 -6.59 1.86 -8.08
N ALA A 47 -5.93 1.86 -6.92
CA ALA A 47 -6.38 2.63 -5.75
C ALA A 47 -6.55 4.13 -6.05
N LEU A 48 -5.72 4.71 -6.91
CA LEU A 48 -5.86 6.12 -7.30
C LEU A 48 -6.97 6.40 -8.32
N LYS A 49 -7.40 5.38 -9.09
CA LYS A 49 -8.33 5.54 -10.21
C LYS A 49 -9.67 4.83 -10.03
N HIS A 50 -9.79 4.07 -8.96
CA HIS A 50 -10.96 3.23 -8.72
C HIS A 50 -12.23 4.06 -8.69
N LYS A 51 -13.32 3.42 -9.12
CA LYS A 51 -14.68 3.87 -8.83
C LYS A 51 -15.16 3.12 -7.58
N LYS A 52 -16.17 3.65 -6.88
CA LYS A 52 -16.73 3.05 -5.66
C LYS A 52 -17.15 1.57 -5.80
N ASN A 53 -17.46 1.10 -7.00
CA ASN A 53 -17.81 -0.31 -7.25
C ASN A 53 -16.60 -1.22 -7.55
N GLN A 54 -15.37 -0.72 -7.45
CA GLN A 54 -14.13 -1.43 -7.78
C GLN A 54 -13.22 -1.65 -6.56
N GLU A 55 -13.69 -1.34 -5.36
CA GLU A 55 -12.94 -1.51 -4.10
C GLU A 55 -12.41 -2.94 -3.96
N GLY A 56 -13.21 -3.94 -4.32
CA GLY A 56 -12.81 -5.36 -4.29
C GLY A 56 -11.63 -5.69 -5.20
N ASP A 57 -11.53 -5.05 -6.37
CA ASP A 57 -10.38 -5.25 -7.27
C ASP A 57 -9.11 -4.63 -6.71
N VAL A 58 -9.21 -3.45 -6.09
CA VAL A 58 -8.10 -2.79 -5.42
C VAL A 58 -7.59 -3.65 -4.26
N CYS A 59 -8.50 -4.13 -3.40
CA CYS A 59 -8.16 -5.01 -2.28
C CYS A 59 -7.50 -6.31 -2.76
N ARG A 60 -8.00 -6.90 -3.86
CA ARG A 60 -7.39 -8.10 -4.46
C ARG A 60 -5.96 -7.83 -4.93
N LEU A 61 -5.71 -6.71 -5.63
CA LEU A 61 -4.37 -6.36 -6.10
C LEU A 61 -3.38 -6.13 -4.97
N TYR A 62 -3.79 -5.46 -3.89
CA TYR A 62 -2.94 -5.34 -2.71
C TYR A 62 -2.67 -6.69 -2.06
N ASN A 63 -3.67 -7.55 -1.89
CA ASN A 63 -3.48 -8.89 -1.35
C ASN A 63 -2.52 -9.73 -2.20
N ASP A 64 -2.64 -9.66 -3.52
CA ASP A 64 -1.70 -10.30 -4.44
C ASP A 64 -0.28 -9.74 -4.22
N ALA A 65 -0.12 -8.41 -4.12
CA ALA A 65 1.18 -7.78 -3.86
C ALA A 65 1.80 -8.21 -2.51
N ILE A 66 0.99 -8.33 -1.46
CA ILE A 66 1.41 -8.82 -0.14
C ILE A 66 1.92 -10.26 -0.25
N ILE A 67 1.15 -11.13 -0.88
CA ILE A 67 1.49 -12.56 -1.03
C ILE A 67 2.75 -12.72 -1.87
N MET A 68 2.85 -12.02 -2.99
CA MET A 68 4.00 -12.08 -3.89
C MET A 68 5.27 -11.59 -3.22
N SER A 69 5.21 -10.44 -2.54
CA SER A 69 6.36 -9.88 -1.80
C SER A 69 6.79 -10.80 -0.67
N ALA A 70 5.84 -11.31 0.13
CA ALA A 70 6.13 -12.20 1.24
C ALA A 70 6.78 -13.51 0.78
N ARG A 71 6.25 -14.13 -0.28
CA ARG A 71 6.82 -15.37 -0.86
C ARG A 71 8.19 -15.15 -1.48
N GLY A 72 8.45 -13.96 -2.01
CA GLY A 72 9.75 -13.57 -2.56
C GLY A 72 10.80 -13.18 -1.51
N GLY A 73 10.46 -13.19 -0.22
CA GLY A 73 11.37 -12.76 0.86
C GLY A 73 11.44 -11.23 1.05
N TYR A 74 10.68 -10.46 0.26
CA TYR A 74 10.58 -9.00 0.35
C TYR A 74 9.63 -8.58 1.47
N THR A 75 10.03 -8.88 2.71
CA THR A 75 9.18 -8.67 3.90
C THR A 75 8.77 -7.21 4.09
N HIS A 76 9.66 -6.27 3.77
CA HIS A 76 9.39 -4.83 3.84
C HIS A 76 8.38 -4.37 2.79
N ASP A 77 8.43 -4.93 1.58
CA ASP A 77 7.47 -4.63 0.51
C ASP A 77 6.09 -5.23 0.80
N ALA A 78 6.04 -6.42 1.42
CA ALA A 78 4.81 -6.98 1.95
C ALA A 78 4.21 -6.11 3.07
N ALA A 79 5.04 -5.52 3.92
CA ALA A 79 4.61 -4.60 4.97
C ALA A 79 4.06 -3.29 4.38
N LEU A 80 4.76 -2.73 3.38
CA LEU A 80 4.31 -1.53 2.68
C LEU A 80 2.95 -1.75 2.00
N ALA A 81 2.78 -2.87 1.31
CA ALA A 81 1.51 -3.21 0.67
C ALA A 81 0.36 -3.35 1.70
N GLN A 82 0.64 -3.90 2.89
CA GLN A 82 -0.33 -3.96 3.99
C GLN A 82 -0.67 -2.58 4.55
N GLU A 83 0.32 -1.71 4.75
CA GLU A 83 0.09 -0.34 5.20
C GLU A 83 -0.81 0.42 4.21
N ARG A 84 -0.54 0.29 2.90
CA ARG A 84 -1.32 0.98 1.87
C ARG A 84 -2.73 0.42 1.74
N LEU A 85 -2.92 -0.89 1.90
CA LEU A 85 -4.25 -1.50 1.96
C LEU A 85 -5.03 -1.04 3.20
N ALA A 86 -4.38 -0.92 4.35
CA ALA A 86 -5.03 -0.38 5.54
C ALA A 86 -5.52 1.06 5.34
N ASP A 87 -4.69 1.90 4.75
CA ASP A 87 -5.03 3.29 4.43
C ASP A 87 -6.24 3.36 3.46
N PHE A 88 -6.27 2.48 2.46
CA PHE A 88 -7.40 2.35 1.55
C PHE A 88 -8.70 1.92 2.28
N HIS A 89 -8.62 0.95 3.18
CA HIS A 89 -9.76 0.55 4.00
C HIS A 89 -10.28 1.69 4.90
N LEU A 90 -9.41 2.53 5.46
CA LEU A 90 -9.82 3.67 6.29
C LEU A 90 -10.46 4.78 5.47
N ASN A 91 -9.80 5.19 4.39
CA ASN A 91 -10.10 6.45 3.72
C ASN A 91 -11.14 6.29 2.59
N GLU A 92 -11.16 5.14 1.91
CA GLU A 92 -12.03 4.93 0.74
C GLU A 92 -13.23 4.04 1.08
N ILE A 93 -13.02 2.93 1.80
CA ILE A 93 -14.07 1.96 2.14
C ILE A 93 -14.78 2.33 3.46
N GLY A 94 -14.04 2.85 4.43
CA GLY A 94 -14.52 3.07 5.80
C GLY A 94 -14.57 1.82 6.69
N ASP A 95 -13.86 0.74 6.31
CA ASP A 95 -13.78 -0.49 7.10
C ASP A 95 -12.62 -0.43 8.09
N THR A 96 -12.89 0.10 9.28
CA THR A 96 -11.89 0.24 10.35
C THR A 96 -11.37 -1.11 10.86
N LYS A 97 -12.16 -2.18 10.75
CA LYS A 97 -11.77 -3.51 11.23
C LYS A 97 -10.72 -4.12 10.32
N GLU A 98 -10.95 -4.11 9.02
CA GLU A 98 -9.97 -4.58 8.03
C GLU A 98 -8.73 -3.70 8.03
N ALA A 99 -8.89 -2.38 8.17
CA ALA A 99 -7.76 -1.47 8.33
C ALA A 99 -6.87 -1.85 9.52
N LYS A 100 -7.46 -2.07 10.69
CA LYS A 100 -6.73 -2.48 11.90
C LYS A 100 -5.94 -3.77 11.66
N TYR A 101 -6.59 -4.78 11.08
CA TYR A 101 -5.95 -6.06 10.75
C TYR A 101 -4.71 -5.87 9.87
N HIS A 102 -4.81 -5.02 8.85
CA HIS A 102 -3.70 -4.74 7.94
C HIS A 102 -2.59 -3.90 8.60
N ILE A 103 -2.91 -2.94 9.49
CA ILE A 103 -1.92 -2.17 10.25
C ILE A 103 -1.12 -3.09 11.19
N GLU A 104 -1.80 -3.97 11.92
CA GLU A 104 -1.15 -4.94 12.82
C GLU A 104 -0.21 -5.87 12.04
N GLY A 105 -0.64 -6.32 10.86
CA GLY A 105 0.19 -7.08 9.93
C GLY A 105 1.44 -6.31 9.48
N ALA A 106 1.29 -5.05 9.07
CA ALA A 106 2.40 -4.21 8.64
C ALA A 106 3.41 -3.98 9.78
N ILE A 107 2.92 -3.70 11.00
CA ILE A 107 3.74 -3.57 12.21
C ILE A 107 4.54 -4.86 12.46
N GLN A 108 3.90 -6.02 12.40
CA GLN A 108 4.58 -7.29 12.64
C GLN A 108 5.69 -7.54 11.61
N ARG A 109 5.42 -7.25 10.33
CA ARG A 109 6.41 -7.44 9.25
C ARG A 109 7.57 -6.45 9.34
N TYR A 110 7.31 -5.18 9.60
CA TYR A 110 8.37 -4.19 9.80
C TYR A 110 9.21 -4.50 11.04
N SER A 111 8.57 -4.97 12.13
CA SER A 111 9.26 -5.44 13.32
C SER A 111 10.19 -6.61 13.01
N ASN A 112 9.69 -7.63 12.31
CA ASN A 112 10.49 -8.79 11.90
C ASN A 112 11.65 -8.43 10.97
N TRP A 113 11.48 -7.39 10.13
CA TRP A 113 12.54 -6.89 9.26
C TRP A 113 13.55 -5.97 10.00
N GLY A 114 13.21 -5.50 11.20
CA GLY A 114 14.07 -4.64 12.04
C GLY A 114 13.85 -3.13 11.85
N ALA A 115 12.80 -2.71 11.14
CA ALA A 115 12.50 -1.29 10.90
C ALA A 115 11.70 -0.67 12.05
N MET A 116 12.29 -0.57 13.23
CA MET A 116 11.61 -0.10 14.44
C MET A 116 11.10 1.34 14.34
N GLY A 117 11.80 2.22 13.61
CA GLY A 117 11.31 3.58 13.37
C GLY A 117 10.00 3.62 12.57
N LEU A 118 9.80 2.70 11.62
CA LEU A 118 8.52 2.55 10.92
C LEU A 118 7.46 1.96 11.84
N VAL A 119 7.80 0.99 12.69
CA VAL A 119 6.87 0.43 13.68
C VAL A 119 6.33 1.51 14.61
N GLU A 120 7.22 2.35 15.15
CA GLU A 120 6.84 3.47 16.02
C GLU A 120 5.99 4.50 15.26
N HIS A 121 6.36 4.82 14.02
CA HIS A 121 5.58 5.71 13.18
C HIS A 121 4.16 5.19 12.94
N LEU A 122 3.99 3.91 12.55
CA LEU A 122 2.68 3.31 12.30
C LEU A 122 1.82 3.28 13.57
N ARG A 123 2.41 2.91 14.72
CA ARG A 123 1.71 2.91 16.01
C ARG A 123 1.21 4.29 16.40
N SER A 124 2.02 5.32 16.18
CA SER A 124 1.65 6.70 16.46
C SER A 124 0.59 7.20 15.46
N LYS A 125 0.76 6.92 14.17
CA LYS A 125 -0.15 7.39 13.10
C LYS A 125 -1.55 6.77 13.23
N TYR A 126 -1.62 5.49 13.58
CA TYR A 126 -2.88 4.73 13.63
C TYR A 126 -3.31 4.37 15.06
N GLN A 127 -2.89 5.16 16.05
CA GLN A 127 -3.16 4.87 17.46
C GLN A 127 -4.65 4.65 17.73
N ASP A 128 -5.51 5.54 17.22
CA ASP A 128 -6.96 5.49 17.47
C ASP A 128 -7.61 4.22 16.88
N VAL A 129 -7.16 3.81 15.69
CA VAL A 129 -7.60 2.60 15.01
C VAL A 129 -7.15 1.36 15.78
N LEU A 130 -5.91 1.36 16.29
CA LEU A 130 -5.34 0.24 17.03
C LEU A 130 -6.00 0.07 18.41
N THR A 131 -6.25 1.15 19.14
CA THR A 131 -6.88 1.12 20.46
C THR A 131 -8.40 0.96 20.41
N GLY A 132 -9.01 1.09 19.22
CA GLY A 132 -10.47 1.07 19.06
C GLY A 132 -11.15 2.25 19.75
N SER A 133 -10.41 3.34 19.96
CA SER A 133 -10.94 4.55 20.58
C SER A 133 -11.71 5.31 19.53
N SER A 134 -13.02 5.06 19.42
CA SER A 134 -13.92 5.96 18.71
C SER A 134 -13.82 7.34 19.35
N THR A 135 -13.25 8.31 18.62
CA THR A 135 -13.50 9.72 18.91
C THR A 135 -15.00 9.96 18.74
N ASN A 136 -15.71 9.98 19.86
CA ASN A 136 -17.06 10.55 19.98
C ASN A 136 -17.06 12.04 19.68
#